data_AF-A0A395JGC8-F1
#
_entry.id   AF-A0A395JGC8-F1
#
_cell.length_a   1.000
_cell.length_b   1.000
_cell.length_c   1.000
_cell.angle_alpha   90.00
_cell.angle_beta   90.00
_cell.angle_gamma   90.00
#
_symmetry.space_group_name_H-M   'P 1'
#
loop_
_entity.id
_entity.type
_entity.pdbx_description
1 polymer ?
#
loop_
_entity_poly.entity_id
_entity_poly.type
_entity_poly.pdbx_seq_one_letter_code
_entity_poly.pdbx_strand_id
1 'polypeptide(L)'
;MINTSFEQRTERRNRLIGLLRSEDHWKTAELREQLGVSQRTLMRELAELRRAGYPIDSDRGRGGGIRLNGRWGVDRLNLSHQEVVELVLSLAIMESLQSPLLTSNLKAIKQKLFQAFPQQQRSAVSNIRKRIMIGDNANANVVSLYTKPAQQISENLAESFLQRNYLEIEYQSESGEQTLRVIEAQYTLLNWPIWYVMAWDHLRMSSRVFRIDRIKRARLVDGNFQLRPKHVFTDIYTPFHQTI
;
A
#
# COMPACT_ATOMS: atom_id res chain seq x y z
N MET A 1 13.14 -40.41 5.79
CA MET A 1 11.75 -40.84 6.07
C MET A 1 11.00 -39.66 6.66
N ILE A 2 10.47 -38.78 5.81
CA ILE A 2 9.63 -37.66 6.27
C ILE A 2 8.26 -38.25 6.63
N ASN A 3 7.81 -37.89 7.83
CA ASN A 3 6.74 -38.51 8.60
C ASN A 3 5.41 -38.66 7.83
N THR A 4 5.02 -39.89 7.53
CA THR A 4 3.68 -40.26 7.03
C THR A 4 2.56 -39.67 7.90
N SER A 5 2.79 -39.51 9.21
CA SER A 5 1.86 -38.87 10.15
C SER A 5 1.66 -37.36 9.92
N PHE A 6 2.70 -36.65 9.45
CA PHE A 6 2.63 -35.22 9.15
C PHE A 6 1.91 -34.96 7.83
N GLU A 7 2.18 -35.79 6.82
CA GLU A 7 1.45 -35.76 5.54
C GLU A 7 -0.04 -36.06 5.76
N GLN A 8 -0.36 -37.11 6.53
CA GLN A 8 -1.76 -37.44 6.88
C GLN A 8 -2.46 -36.31 7.65
N ARG A 9 -1.76 -35.57 8.52
CA ARG A 9 -2.32 -34.40 9.21
C ARG A 9 -2.57 -33.23 8.26
N THR A 10 -1.62 -32.97 7.37
CA THR A 10 -1.71 -31.87 6.39
C THR A 10 -2.83 -32.13 5.39
N GLU A 11 -2.93 -33.35 4.88
CA GLU A 11 -3.99 -33.76 3.97
C GLU A 11 -5.37 -33.73 4.62
N ARG A 12 -5.50 -34.24 5.85
CA ARG A 12 -6.74 -34.14 6.62
C ARG A 12 -7.17 -32.68 6.85
N ARG A 13 -6.21 -31.79 7.12
CA ARG A 13 -6.48 -30.36 7.33
C ARG A 13 -6.97 -29.68 6.07
N ASN A 14 -6.33 -29.96 4.93
CA ASN A 14 -6.75 -29.46 3.63
C ASN A 14 -8.16 -29.95 3.29
N ARG A 15 -8.46 -31.22 3.60
CA ARG A 15 -9.79 -31.80 3.42
C ARG A 15 -10.85 -31.16 4.32
N LEU A 16 -10.53 -30.89 5.59
CA LEU A 16 -11.43 -30.16 6.50
C LEU A 16 -11.72 -28.74 6.00
N ILE A 17 -10.71 -28.02 5.50
CA ILE A 17 -10.90 -26.70 4.90
C ILE A 17 -11.78 -26.78 3.65
N GLY A 18 -11.55 -27.79 2.79
CA GLY A 18 -12.36 -28.02 1.59
C GLY A 18 -13.84 -28.24 1.91
N LEU A 19 -14.14 -29.08 2.91
CA LEU A 19 -15.50 -29.30 3.40
C LEU A 19 -16.11 -28.01 3.96
N LEU A 20 -15.41 -27.30 4.82
CA LEU A 20 -15.90 -26.04 5.39
C LEU A 20 -16.16 -24.93 4.35
N ARG A 21 -15.62 -25.07 3.13
CA ARG A 21 -15.87 -24.16 1.99
C ARG A 21 -17.02 -24.62 1.08
N SER A 22 -17.42 -25.88 1.14
CA SER A 22 -18.38 -26.44 0.19
C SER A 22 -19.83 -26.14 0.54
N GLU A 23 -20.11 -25.89 1.83
CA GLU A 23 -21.46 -25.67 2.34
C GLU A 23 -21.48 -24.46 3.28
N ASP A 24 -22.63 -23.79 3.37
CA ASP A 24 -22.83 -22.65 4.28
C ASP A 24 -22.74 -23.04 5.77
N HIS A 25 -23.04 -24.31 6.10
CA HIS A 25 -22.89 -24.87 7.43
C HIS A 25 -22.78 -26.40 7.40
N TRP A 26 -22.13 -26.97 8.41
CA TRP A 26 -21.99 -28.41 8.60
C TRP A 26 -22.39 -28.84 10.00
N LYS A 27 -23.02 -30.01 10.16
CA LYS A 27 -23.13 -30.61 11.48
C LYS A 27 -21.82 -31.26 11.89
N THR A 28 -21.54 -31.27 13.19
CA THR A 28 -20.34 -31.93 13.74
C THR A 28 -20.29 -33.43 13.40
N ALA A 29 -21.43 -34.11 13.34
CA ALA A 29 -21.50 -35.54 13.00
C ALA A 29 -21.10 -35.78 11.53
N GLU A 30 -21.60 -34.97 10.61
CA GLU A 30 -21.32 -35.07 9.17
C GLU A 30 -19.84 -34.82 8.88
N LEU A 31 -19.22 -33.80 9.48
CA LEU A 31 -17.76 -33.56 9.34
C LEU A 31 -16.91 -34.71 9.88
N ARG A 32 -17.33 -35.36 10.98
CA ARG A 32 -16.62 -36.51 11.55
C ARG A 32 -16.65 -37.70 10.60
N GLU A 33 -17.80 -37.96 9.99
CA GLU A 33 -17.99 -39.03 9.04
C GLU A 33 -17.17 -38.78 7.77
N GLN A 34 -17.27 -37.59 7.18
CA GLN A 34 -16.53 -37.19 5.98
C GLN A 34 -15.01 -37.23 6.14
N LEU A 35 -14.50 -37.00 7.36
CA LEU A 35 -13.07 -37.01 7.68
C LEU A 35 -12.59 -38.33 8.32
N GLY A 36 -13.50 -39.25 8.67
CA GLY A 36 -13.16 -40.50 9.36
C GLY A 36 -12.50 -40.30 10.73
N VAL A 37 -12.92 -39.28 11.50
CA VAL A 37 -12.28 -38.93 12.78
C VAL A 37 -13.24 -38.87 13.98
N SER A 38 -12.67 -39.04 15.18
CA SER A 38 -13.39 -38.83 16.44
C SER A 38 -13.74 -37.35 16.65
N GLN A 39 -14.75 -37.09 17.48
CA GLN A 39 -15.13 -35.73 17.88
C GLN A 39 -14.00 -34.96 18.55
N ARG A 40 -13.23 -35.62 19.42
CA ARG A 40 -12.05 -35.03 20.07
C ARG A 40 -11.02 -34.56 19.04
N THR A 41 -10.77 -35.37 18.01
CA THR A 41 -9.84 -35.02 16.93
C THR A 41 -10.37 -33.87 16.09
N LEU A 42 -11.65 -33.90 15.69
CA LEU A 42 -12.27 -32.80 14.93
C LEU A 42 -12.20 -31.48 15.71
N MET A 43 -12.56 -31.47 16.99
CA MET A 43 -12.50 -30.26 17.82
C MET A 43 -11.09 -29.71 17.97
N ARG A 44 -10.08 -30.60 18.06
CA ARG A 44 -8.67 -30.19 18.08
C ARG A 44 -8.24 -29.54 16.75
N GLU A 45 -8.59 -30.14 15.61
CA GLU A 45 -8.28 -29.57 14.28
C GLU A 45 -8.99 -28.22 14.07
N LEU A 46 -10.26 -28.09 14.45
CA LEU A 46 -10.99 -26.81 14.40
C LEU A 46 -10.33 -25.73 15.29
N ALA A 47 -9.85 -26.11 16.48
CA ALA A 47 -9.10 -25.20 17.35
C ALA A 47 -7.72 -24.83 16.78
N GLU A 48 -7.06 -25.73 16.07
CA GLU A 48 -5.82 -25.43 15.32
C GLU A 48 -6.09 -24.47 14.16
N LEU A 49 -7.18 -24.66 13.40
CA LEU A 49 -7.58 -23.72 12.34
C LEU A 49 -7.95 -22.33 12.89
N ARG A 50 -8.68 -22.25 14.01
CA ARG A 50 -8.96 -20.95 14.66
C ARG A 50 -7.69 -20.23 15.07
N ARG A 51 -6.73 -20.94 15.68
CA ARG A 51 -5.40 -20.38 16.03
C ARG A 51 -4.60 -19.96 14.79
N ALA A 52 -4.84 -20.60 13.65
CA ALA A 52 -4.23 -20.24 12.38
C ALA A 52 -4.90 -19.04 11.69
N GLY A 53 -6.03 -18.53 12.21
CA GLY A 53 -6.71 -17.33 11.71
C GLY A 53 -8.04 -17.60 10.99
N TYR A 54 -8.45 -18.88 10.83
CA TYR A 54 -9.70 -19.20 10.14
C TYR A 54 -10.92 -18.77 10.98
N PRO A 55 -11.85 -17.97 10.43
CA PRO A 55 -13.04 -17.48 11.13
C PRO A 55 -14.11 -18.59 11.21
N ILE A 56 -13.93 -19.53 12.14
CA ILE A 56 -14.83 -20.67 12.29
C ILE A 56 -15.82 -20.43 13.44
N ASP A 57 -17.08 -20.25 13.10
CA ASP A 57 -18.17 -20.19 14.06
C ASP A 57 -18.73 -21.56 14.36
N SER A 58 -19.19 -21.74 15.59
CA SER A 58 -19.88 -22.96 16.03
C SER A 58 -21.04 -22.61 16.94
N ASP A 59 -22.26 -22.79 16.44
CA ASP A 59 -23.49 -22.62 17.21
C ASP A 59 -23.95 -23.95 17.82
N ARG A 60 -24.46 -23.89 19.06
CA ARG A 60 -25.06 -25.04 19.76
C ARG A 60 -26.57 -24.90 19.75
N GLY A 61 -27.30 -25.97 19.42
CA GLY A 61 -28.78 -26.01 19.45
C GLY A 61 -29.39 -26.69 18.23
N ARG A 62 -30.73 -26.76 18.16
CA ARG A 62 -31.46 -27.23 16.96
C ARG A 62 -31.21 -26.24 15.81
N GLY A 63 -30.62 -26.73 14.71
CA GLY A 63 -30.18 -25.91 13.58
C GLY A 63 -28.77 -25.30 13.73
N GLY A 64 -28.05 -25.60 14.82
CA GLY A 64 -26.66 -25.19 15.00
C GLY A 64 -25.68 -26.00 14.14
N GLY A 65 -24.55 -25.39 13.79
CA GLY A 65 -23.55 -26.00 12.91
C GLY A 65 -22.19 -25.33 13.02
N ILE A 66 -21.19 -25.97 12.41
CA ILE A 66 -19.85 -25.44 12.19
C ILE A 66 -19.84 -24.80 10.81
N ARG A 67 -19.43 -23.55 10.72
CA ARG A 67 -19.34 -22.83 9.46
C ARG A 67 -18.06 -22.02 9.42
N LEU A 68 -17.47 -21.95 8.24
CA LEU A 68 -16.46 -20.94 7.97
C LEU A 68 -17.21 -19.62 7.75
N ASN A 69 -17.22 -18.75 8.75
CA ASN A 69 -17.87 -17.47 8.65
C ASN A 69 -17.00 -16.54 7.80
N GLY A 70 -17.39 -16.38 6.54
CA GLY A 70 -16.75 -15.44 5.64
C GLY A 70 -16.30 -16.08 4.35
N ARG A 71 -16.96 -15.65 3.28
CA ARG A 71 -16.31 -15.54 1.98
C ARG A 71 -15.02 -14.70 2.16
N TRP A 72 -13.85 -15.30 1.86
CA TRP A 72 -12.56 -14.67 1.48
C TRP A 72 -11.63 -14.14 2.60
N GLY A 73 -10.30 -14.28 2.46
CA GLY A 73 -9.29 -13.74 3.39
C GLY A 73 -7.81 -13.89 2.97
N VAL A 74 -6.96 -12.95 3.42
CA VAL A 74 -5.48 -12.97 3.37
C VAL A 74 -4.98 -13.24 4.79
N ASP A 75 -4.55 -14.47 5.09
CA ASP A 75 -4.37 -14.94 6.47
C ASP A 75 -3.10 -14.40 7.15
N ARG A 76 -2.00 -14.19 6.42
CA ARG A 76 -0.78 -13.52 6.90
C ARG A 76 -0.06 -12.84 5.74
N LEU A 77 0.26 -11.56 5.87
CA LEU A 77 1.04 -10.79 4.91
C LEU A 77 2.18 -10.10 5.67
N ASN A 78 3.42 -10.50 5.40
CA ASN A 78 4.60 -9.87 5.98
C ASN A 78 5.06 -8.79 5.00
N LEU A 79 4.71 -7.54 5.29
CA LEU A 79 5.18 -6.39 4.54
C LEU A 79 6.31 -5.70 5.31
N SER A 80 7.39 -5.40 4.59
CA SER A 80 8.41 -4.46 5.01
C SER A 80 7.83 -3.05 5.15
N HIS A 81 8.53 -2.17 5.85
CA HIS A 81 8.12 -0.77 5.99
C HIS A 81 7.93 -0.08 4.63
N GLN A 82 8.77 -0.41 3.65
CA GLN A 82 8.70 0.15 2.30
C GLN A 82 7.45 -0.34 1.55
N GLU A 83 7.18 -1.65 1.55
CA GLU A 83 5.99 -2.21 0.88
C GLU A 83 4.68 -1.67 1.48
N VAL A 84 4.64 -1.43 2.79
CA VAL A 84 3.48 -0.78 3.43
C VAL A 84 3.26 0.63 2.90
N VAL A 85 4.35 1.39 2.73
CA VAL A 85 4.28 2.76 2.19
C VAL A 85 3.81 2.74 0.75
N GLU A 86 4.36 1.85 -0.08
CA GLU A 86 3.96 1.66 -1.47
C GLU A 86 2.48 1.28 -1.60
N LEU A 87 2.00 0.33 -0.78
CA LEU A 87 0.60 -0.06 -0.74
C LEU A 87 -0.32 1.11 -0.37
N VAL A 88 0.05 1.90 0.64
CA VAL A 88 -0.73 3.06 1.08
C VAL A 88 -0.75 4.15 0.00
N LEU A 89 0.38 4.36 -0.68
CA LEU A 89 0.48 5.28 -1.82
C LEU A 89 -0.42 4.81 -2.97
N SER A 90 -0.37 3.52 -3.35
CA SER A 90 -1.24 2.95 -4.38
C SER A 90 -2.72 3.15 -4.07
N LEU A 91 -3.14 2.92 -2.81
CA LEU A 91 -4.53 3.14 -2.38
C LEU A 91 -4.92 4.62 -2.46
N ALA A 92 -4.04 5.55 -2.06
CA ALA A 92 -4.31 6.98 -2.13
C ALA A 92 -4.43 7.48 -3.59
N ILE A 93 -3.54 7.02 -4.48
CA ILE A 93 -3.62 7.31 -5.91
C ILE A 93 -4.95 6.78 -6.46
N MET A 94 -5.29 5.53 -6.15
CA MET A 94 -6.51 4.92 -6.64
C MET A 94 -7.79 5.63 -6.14
N GLU A 95 -7.79 6.14 -4.91
CA GLU A 95 -8.85 7.02 -4.39
C GLU A 95 -9.05 8.26 -5.26
N SER A 96 -7.95 8.88 -5.71
CA SER A 96 -8.02 10.10 -6.52
C SER A 96 -8.53 9.90 -7.93
N LEU A 97 -8.33 8.70 -8.50
CA LEU A 97 -8.78 8.39 -9.86
C LEU A 97 -10.31 8.24 -9.98
N GLN A 98 -11.04 8.27 -8.85
CA GLN A 98 -12.51 8.13 -8.80
C GLN A 98 -13.01 6.99 -9.71
N SER A 99 -12.29 5.85 -9.70
CA SER A 99 -12.55 4.77 -10.64
C SER A 99 -14.00 4.28 -10.50
N PRO A 100 -14.77 4.20 -11.61
CA PRO A 100 -16.15 3.70 -11.56
C PRO A 100 -16.22 2.22 -11.16
N LEU A 101 -15.09 1.49 -11.23
CA LEU A 101 -14.98 0.10 -10.81
C LEU A 101 -14.83 -0.05 -9.29
N LEU A 102 -14.51 1.02 -8.57
CA LEU A 102 -14.28 1.00 -7.13
C LEU A 102 -15.48 1.60 -6.40
N THR A 103 -16.43 0.73 -6.09
CA THR A 103 -17.81 1.14 -5.82
C THR A 103 -18.11 1.51 -4.37
N SER A 104 -17.22 1.26 -3.39
CA SER A 104 -17.35 1.72 -1.97
C SER A 104 -16.40 1.03 -0.97
N ASN A 105 -15.89 -0.16 -1.28
CA ASN A 105 -15.13 -0.98 -0.32
C ASN A 105 -13.73 -0.47 0.02
N LEU A 106 -13.22 0.53 -0.71
CA LEU A 106 -11.85 0.99 -0.56
C LEU A 106 -11.59 1.59 0.83
N LYS A 107 -12.57 2.31 1.39
CA LYS A 107 -12.51 2.82 2.77
C LYS A 107 -12.38 1.68 3.81
N ALA A 108 -13.13 0.60 3.62
CA ALA A 108 -13.08 -0.57 4.50
C ALA A 108 -11.76 -1.35 4.36
N ILE A 109 -11.26 -1.52 3.13
CA ILE A 109 -9.94 -2.13 2.86
C ILE A 109 -8.84 -1.34 3.57
N LYS A 110 -8.85 -0.01 3.41
CA LYS A 110 -7.92 0.90 4.06
C LYS A 110 -7.96 0.76 5.57
N GLN A 111 -9.15 0.80 6.18
CA GLN A 111 -9.29 0.62 7.63
C GLN A 111 -8.73 -0.72 8.11
N LYS A 112 -9.03 -1.83 7.41
CA LYS A 112 -8.50 -3.16 7.75
C LYS A 112 -6.98 -3.22 7.65
N LEU A 113 -6.39 -2.67 6.59
CA LEU A 113 -4.94 -2.60 6.41
C LEU A 113 -4.26 -1.76 7.50
N PHE A 114 -4.77 -0.55 7.77
CA PHE A 114 -4.22 0.31 8.82
C PHE A 114 -4.33 -0.32 10.21
N GLN A 115 -5.41 -1.08 10.49
CA GLN A 115 -5.56 -1.81 11.74
C GLN A 115 -4.62 -3.02 11.86
N ALA A 116 -4.16 -3.60 10.74
CA ALA A 116 -3.22 -4.71 10.75
C ALA A 116 -1.77 -4.28 11.05
N PHE A 117 -1.40 -3.02 10.80
CA PHE A 117 -0.04 -2.55 11.05
C PHE A 117 0.25 -2.31 12.55
N PRO A 118 1.45 -2.67 13.05
CA PRO A 118 1.96 -2.20 14.34
C PRO A 118 1.98 -0.68 14.45
N GLN A 119 1.84 -0.14 15.67
CA GLN A 119 1.70 1.30 15.91
C GLN A 119 2.86 2.15 15.36
N GLN A 120 4.09 1.62 15.41
CA GLN A 120 5.27 2.29 14.85
C GLN A 120 5.17 2.44 13.33
N GLN A 121 4.74 1.40 12.63
CA GLN A 121 4.49 1.43 11.18
C GLN A 121 3.37 2.41 10.83
N ARG A 122 2.26 2.43 11.60
CA ARG A 122 1.18 3.40 11.37
C ARG A 122 1.65 4.85 11.43
N SER A 123 2.56 5.16 12.35
CA SER A 123 3.10 6.51 12.52
C SER A 123 3.98 6.90 11.34
N ALA A 124 4.88 6.01 10.92
CA ALA A 124 5.72 6.22 9.74
C ALA A 124 4.87 6.43 8.47
N VAL A 125 3.87 5.57 8.26
CA VAL A 125 2.94 5.66 7.14
C VAL A 125 2.14 6.96 7.18
N SER A 126 1.64 7.36 8.35
CA SER A 126 0.88 8.62 8.51
C SER A 126 1.74 9.83 8.17
N ASN A 127 3.01 9.84 8.59
CA ASN A 127 3.95 10.92 8.27
C ASN A 127 4.27 10.99 6.77
N ILE A 128 4.47 9.84 6.12
CA ILE A 128 4.71 9.79 4.66
C ILE A 128 3.46 10.22 3.90
N ARG A 129 2.27 9.73 4.29
CA ARG A 129 1.00 10.11 3.68
C ARG A 129 0.76 11.63 3.72
N LYS A 130 1.10 12.30 4.83
CA LYS A 130 0.98 13.77 4.95
C LYS A 130 1.86 14.54 3.95
N ARG A 131 2.88 13.88 3.40
CA ARG A 131 3.82 14.45 2.42
C ARG A 131 3.43 14.16 0.96
N ILE A 132 2.42 13.32 0.74
CA ILE A 132 1.88 13.01 -0.58
C ILE A 132 0.60 13.82 -0.78
N MET A 133 0.57 14.64 -1.83
CA MET A 133 -0.57 15.43 -2.23
C MET A 133 -1.14 14.91 -3.53
N ILE A 134 -2.44 15.11 -3.70
CA ILE A 134 -3.16 14.75 -4.92
C ILE A 134 -3.94 15.99 -5.33
N GLY A 135 -3.71 16.46 -6.55
CA GLY A 135 -4.41 17.58 -7.17
C GLY A 135 -5.33 17.10 -8.29
N ASP A 136 -5.80 18.06 -9.09
CA ASP A 136 -6.62 17.78 -10.27
C ASP A 136 -5.81 17.08 -11.38
N ASN A 137 -6.52 16.47 -12.32
CA ASN A 137 -5.88 15.83 -13.47
C ASN A 137 -5.06 16.83 -14.28
N ALA A 138 -3.90 16.39 -14.79
CA ALA A 138 -3.08 17.21 -15.66
C ALA A 138 -3.79 17.50 -16.99
N ASN A 139 -3.60 18.70 -17.53
CA ASN A 139 -4.12 19.08 -18.85
C ASN A 139 -3.50 18.20 -19.95
N ALA A 140 -4.28 17.86 -20.98
CA ALA A 140 -3.89 17.06 -22.13
C ALA A 140 -2.53 17.45 -22.75
N ASN A 141 -2.22 18.74 -22.85
CA ASN A 141 -0.93 19.23 -23.38
C ASN A 141 0.28 18.84 -22.51
N VAL A 142 0.07 18.73 -21.19
CA VAL A 142 1.11 18.29 -20.26
C VAL A 142 1.28 16.78 -20.35
N VAL A 143 0.16 16.06 -20.49
CA VAL A 143 0.12 14.59 -20.61
C VAL A 143 0.78 14.10 -21.89
N SER A 144 0.60 14.78 -23.02
CA SER A 144 1.22 14.39 -24.30
C SER A 144 2.76 14.42 -24.27
N LEU A 145 3.34 15.21 -23.37
CA LEU A 145 4.78 15.33 -23.17
C LEU A 145 5.32 14.43 -22.04
N TYR A 146 4.46 13.64 -21.41
CA TYR A 146 4.86 12.76 -20.31
C TYR A 146 5.73 11.62 -20.83
N THR A 147 6.87 11.42 -20.16
CA THR A 147 7.71 10.24 -20.36
C THR A 147 7.89 9.54 -19.03
N LYS A 148 7.79 8.22 -19.00
CA LYS A 148 8.06 7.46 -17.78
C LYS A 148 9.52 7.70 -17.33
N PRO A 149 9.79 8.15 -16.09
CA PRO A 149 11.14 8.32 -15.60
C PRO A 149 11.91 6.98 -15.62
N ALA A 150 13.23 7.05 -15.80
CA ALA A 150 14.07 5.87 -15.65
C ALA A 150 13.94 5.27 -14.24
N GLN A 151 14.08 3.94 -14.13
CA GLN A 151 13.92 3.22 -12.87
C GLN A 151 14.84 3.77 -11.77
N GLN A 152 16.13 3.95 -12.06
CA GLN A 152 17.11 4.48 -11.11
C GLN A 152 16.75 5.88 -10.59
N ILE A 153 16.13 6.73 -11.43
CA ILE A 153 15.68 8.07 -11.01
C ILE A 153 14.55 7.93 -9.99
N SER A 154 13.61 7.01 -10.26
CA SER A 154 12.48 6.75 -9.38
C SER A 154 12.94 6.17 -8.04
N GLU A 155 13.90 5.24 -8.05
CA GLU A 155 14.49 4.62 -6.86
C GLU A 155 15.23 5.65 -6.00
N ASN A 156 16.15 6.43 -6.57
CA ASN A 156 16.91 7.44 -5.83
C ASN A 156 16.02 8.54 -5.28
N LEU A 157 14.98 8.95 -6.03
CA LEU A 157 14.01 9.92 -5.56
C LEU A 157 13.14 9.35 -4.43
N ALA A 158 12.69 8.10 -4.54
CA ALA A 158 11.94 7.43 -3.49
C ALA A 158 12.79 7.32 -2.20
N GLU A 159 14.05 6.92 -2.32
CA GLU A 159 14.97 6.85 -1.18
C GLU A 159 15.18 8.23 -0.54
N SER A 160 15.50 9.26 -1.33
CA SER A 160 15.62 10.65 -0.86
C SER A 160 14.36 11.12 -0.12
N PHE A 161 13.18 10.84 -0.69
CA PHE A 161 11.91 11.22 -0.09
C PHE A 161 11.65 10.48 1.23
N LEU A 162 11.83 9.16 1.25
CA LEU A 162 11.52 8.32 2.42
C LEU A 162 12.51 8.53 3.56
N GLN A 163 13.81 8.58 3.25
CA GLN A 163 14.90 8.67 4.23
C GLN A 163 15.34 10.11 4.53
N ARG A 164 14.80 11.10 3.79
CA ARG A 164 15.14 12.52 3.90
C ARG A 164 16.60 12.83 3.58
N ASN A 165 17.16 12.13 2.59
CA ASN A 165 18.50 12.41 2.08
C ASN A 165 18.47 13.49 1.01
N TYR A 166 19.54 14.27 0.89
CA TYR A 166 19.69 15.19 -0.21
C TYR A 166 19.75 14.44 -1.54
N LEU A 167 19.21 15.07 -2.59
CA LEU A 167 19.20 14.51 -3.93
C LEU A 167 19.79 15.52 -4.90
N GLU A 168 20.85 15.13 -5.60
CA GLU A 168 21.35 15.86 -6.75
C GLU A 168 20.56 15.43 -7.99
N ILE A 169 20.03 16.39 -8.74
CA ILE A 169 19.29 16.15 -9.97
C ILE A 169 19.89 16.94 -11.14
N GLU A 170 20.03 16.27 -12.28
CA GLU A 170 20.14 16.93 -13.58
C GLU A 170 18.72 17.12 -14.11
N TYR A 171 18.28 18.38 -14.20
CA TYR A 171 16.90 18.73 -14.53
C TYR A 171 16.83 19.54 -15.83
N GLN A 172 15.95 19.12 -16.73
CA GLN A 172 15.63 19.88 -17.94
C GLN A 172 14.33 20.66 -17.74
N SER A 173 14.38 21.99 -17.82
CA SER A 173 13.19 22.84 -17.72
C SER A 173 12.29 22.73 -18.95
N GLU A 174 11.14 23.40 -18.91
CA GLU A 174 10.25 23.53 -20.08
C GLU A 174 10.91 24.25 -21.25
N SER A 175 11.75 25.25 -20.98
CA SER A 175 12.50 25.98 -22.00
C SER A 175 13.69 25.20 -22.56
N GLY A 176 13.91 23.97 -22.07
CA GLY A 176 15.03 23.11 -22.47
C GLY A 176 16.33 23.38 -21.69
N GLU A 177 16.37 24.37 -20.81
CA GLU A 177 17.53 24.68 -19.96
C GLU A 177 17.85 23.49 -19.04
N GLN A 178 19.09 23.03 -19.09
CA GLN A 178 19.59 21.98 -18.20
C GLN A 178 20.30 22.59 -17.00
N THR A 179 19.98 22.10 -15.81
CA THR A 179 20.57 22.57 -14.57
C THR A 179 20.91 21.40 -13.66
N LEU A 180 22.02 21.51 -12.93
CA LEU A 180 22.39 20.59 -11.86
C LEU A 180 22.02 21.22 -10.52
N ARG A 181 21.27 20.51 -9.68
CA ARG A 181 20.73 21.06 -8.42
C ARG A 181 20.78 20.03 -7.31
N VAL A 182 21.10 20.47 -6.10
CA VAL A 182 20.86 19.69 -4.88
C VAL A 182 19.53 20.12 -4.27
N ILE A 183 18.64 19.16 -4.05
CA ILE A 183 17.28 19.40 -3.58
C ILE A 183 16.96 18.59 -2.32
N GLU A 184 16.04 19.11 -1.52
CA GLU A 184 15.39 18.40 -0.42
C GLU A 184 14.00 17.94 -0.89
N ALA A 185 13.77 16.63 -1.10
CA ALA A 185 12.48 16.12 -1.55
C ALA A 185 11.41 16.17 -0.43
N GLN A 186 10.79 17.33 -0.24
CA GLN A 186 9.95 17.64 0.92
C GLN A 186 8.55 17.04 0.79
N TYR A 187 7.89 17.25 -0.35
CA TYR A 187 6.55 16.76 -0.65
C TYR A 187 6.49 16.20 -2.08
N THR A 188 5.54 15.31 -2.34
CA THR A 188 5.18 14.90 -3.70
C THR A 188 3.76 15.31 -4.01
N LEU A 189 3.49 15.54 -5.29
CA LEU A 189 2.16 15.84 -5.79
C LEU A 189 1.89 15.02 -7.04
N LEU A 190 0.71 14.43 -7.08
CA LEU A 190 0.15 13.80 -8.25
C LEU A 190 -0.95 14.66 -8.85
N ASN A 191 -0.74 15.13 -10.07
CA ASN A 191 -1.81 15.58 -10.96
C ASN A 191 -1.87 14.57 -12.10
N TRP A 192 -2.78 13.60 -12.01
CA TRP A 192 -2.67 12.39 -12.80
C TRP A 192 -2.54 12.68 -14.32
N PRO A 193 -1.59 12.04 -15.02
CA PRO A 193 -0.60 11.04 -14.56
C PRO A 193 0.77 11.65 -14.16
N ILE A 194 0.88 12.98 -14.09
CA ILE A 194 2.14 13.69 -13.89
C ILE A 194 2.50 13.76 -12.41
N TRP A 195 3.72 13.35 -12.11
CA TRP A 195 4.27 13.45 -10.77
C TRP A 195 5.21 14.64 -10.62
N TYR A 196 5.06 15.33 -9.50
CA TYR A 196 5.88 16.45 -9.11
C TYR A 196 6.54 16.18 -7.76
N VAL A 197 7.78 16.62 -7.61
CA VAL A 197 8.43 16.77 -6.31
C VAL A 197 8.48 18.25 -5.95
N MET A 198 7.92 18.61 -4.80
CA MET A 198 8.11 19.93 -4.20
C MET A 198 9.30 19.86 -3.28
N ALA A 199 10.27 20.71 -3.54
CA ALA A 199 11.57 20.61 -2.91
C ALA A 199 12.13 21.97 -2.55
N TRP A 200 12.98 21.98 -1.51
CA TRP A 200 13.87 23.11 -1.28
C TRP A 200 15.05 22.98 -2.22
N ASP A 201 15.28 24.00 -3.05
CA ASP A 201 16.34 24.05 -4.06
C ASP A 201 17.52 24.86 -3.53
N HIS A 202 18.65 24.20 -3.26
CA HIS A 202 19.85 24.86 -2.73
C HIS A 202 20.53 25.78 -3.75
N LEU A 203 20.28 25.60 -5.05
CA LEU A 203 20.80 26.52 -6.07
C LEU A 203 20.08 27.88 -6.02
N ARG A 204 18.79 27.88 -5.69
CA ARG A 204 17.93 29.07 -5.69
C ARG A 204 17.59 29.56 -4.29
N MET A 205 17.97 28.80 -3.26
CA MET A 205 17.64 29.06 -1.86
C MET A 205 16.15 29.32 -1.64
N SER A 206 15.32 28.56 -2.35
CA SER A 206 13.87 28.72 -2.35
C SER A 206 13.18 27.37 -2.53
N SER A 207 11.91 27.30 -2.15
CA SER A 207 11.05 26.20 -2.58
C SER A 207 10.82 26.26 -4.09
N ARG A 208 10.72 25.09 -4.72
CA ARG A 208 10.39 24.88 -6.14
C ARG A 208 9.65 23.58 -6.35
N VAL A 209 9.00 23.47 -7.50
CA VAL A 209 8.29 22.27 -7.94
C VAL A 209 8.96 21.75 -9.20
N PHE A 210 9.32 20.47 -9.20
CA PHE A 210 9.98 19.80 -10.32
C PHE A 210 9.10 18.66 -10.83
N ARG A 211 8.96 18.57 -12.14
CA ARG A 211 8.33 17.43 -12.82
C ARG A 211 9.28 16.24 -12.80
N ILE A 212 8.87 15.11 -12.23
CA ILE A 212 9.77 13.96 -12.08
C ILE A 212 10.20 13.40 -13.45
N ASP A 213 9.32 13.44 -14.45
CA ASP A 213 9.60 13.01 -15.82
C ASP A 213 10.63 13.89 -16.56
N ARG A 214 10.90 15.08 -16.05
CA ARG A 214 11.92 16.01 -16.59
C ARG A 214 13.31 15.86 -15.94
N ILE A 215 13.44 15.00 -14.93
CA ILE A 215 14.74 14.66 -14.33
C ILE A 215 15.47 13.71 -15.29
N LYS A 216 16.71 14.05 -15.65
CA LYS A 216 17.57 13.26 -16.54
C LYS A 216 18.50 12.32 -15.77
N ARG A 217 18.89 12.73 -14.57
CA ARG A 217 19.70 11.95 -13.64
C ARG A 217 19.35 12.34 -12.22
N ALA A 218 19.38 11.38 -11.30
CA ALA A 218 19.23 11.62 -9.87
C ALA A 218 20.29 10.81 -9.13
N ARG A 219 20.93 11.42 -8.12
CA ARG A 219 21.96 10.78 -7.29
C ARG A 219 21.79 11.22 -5.84
N LEU A 220 21.82 10.26 -4.93
CA LEU A 220 21.81 10.55 -3.50
C LEU A 220 23.09 11.28 -3.10
N VAL A 221 22.96 12.25 -2.23
CA VAL A 221 24.06 13.04 -1.68
C VAL A 221 24.07 12.86 -0.17
N ASP A 222 25.27 12.80 0.40
CA ASP A 222 25.46 12.65 1.83
C ASP A 222 24.79 13.79 2.61
N GLY A 223 24.20 13.41 3.74
CA GLY A 223 23.46 14.31 4.60
C GLY A 223 21.95 14.05 4.55
N ASN A 224 21.27 14.72 5.46
CA ASN A 224 19.83 14.63 5.61
C ASN A 224 19.24 16.03 5.82
N PHE A 225 17.96 16.16 5.52
CA PHE A 225 17.21 17.37 5.73
C PHE A 225 16.08 17.17 6.74
N GLN A 226 15.66 18.27 7.34
CA GLN A 226 14.45 18.31 8.16
C GLN A 226 13.25 18.73 7.32
N LEU A 227 12.08 18.24 7.70
CA LEU A 227 10.85 18.62 7.02
C LEU A 227 10.57 20.09 7.29
N ARG A 228 10.35 20.85 6.22
CA ARG A 228 9.96 22.25 6.29
C ARG A 228 8.43 22.36 6.37
N PRO A 229 7.90 23.43 6.97
CA PRO A 229 6.46 23.64 7.03
C PRO A 229 5.81 23.62 5.64
N LYS A 230 4.63 22.98 5.54
CA LYS A 230 3.94 22.77 4.26
C LYS A 230 3.65 24.07 3.49
N HIS A 231 3.34 25.17 4.20
CA HIS A 231 3.01 26.46 3.59
C HIS A 231 4.12 26.99 2.66
N VAL A 232 5.39 26.70 2.99
CA VAL A 232 6.57 27.06 2.18
C VAL A 232 6.47 26.53 0.74
N PHE A 233 5.74 25.43 0.52
CA PHE A 233 5.61 24.79 -0.79
C PHE A 233 4.23 25.01 -1.43
N THR A 234 3.17 25.16 -0.63
CA THR A 234 1.82 25.32 -1.17
C THR A 234 1.58 26.69 -1.78
N ASP A 235 2.26 27.73 -1.29
CA ASP A 235 2.05 29.10 -1.80
C ASP A 235 2.54 29.25 -3.24
N ILE A 236 3.58 28.49 -3.62
CA ILE A 236 4.08 28.39 -5.00
C ILE A 236 3.16 27.54 -5.88
N TYR A 237 2.39 26.64 -5.26
CA TYR A 237 1.49 25.72 -5.92
C TYR A 237 0.02 26.19 -5.88
N THR A 238 -0.26 27.45 -5.50
CA THR A 238 -1.61 28.01 -5.65
C THR A 238 -2.03 27.80 -7.10
N PRO A 239 -3.14 27.08 -7.37
CA PRO A 239 -3.53 26.83 -8.75
C PRO A 239 -3.76 28.17 -9.44
N PHE A 240 -3.34 28.28 -10.70
CA PHE A 240 -3.74 29.34 -11.63
C PHE A 240 -5.26 29.28 -11.95
N HIS A 241 -6.12 29.10 -10.94
CA HIS A 241 -7.59 28.97 -11.07
C HIS A 241 -8.35 30.07 -10.31
N GLN A 242 -7.78 31.27 -10.22
CA GLN A 242 -8.52 32.49 -9.91
C GLN A 242 -7.99 33.68 -10.73
N THR A 243 -7.97 33.57 -12.05
CA THR A 243 -8.11 34.72 -12.96
C THR A 243 -8.58 34.20 -14.32
N ILE A 244 -9.90 34.05 -14.46
CA ILE A 244 -10.81 34.37 -15.58
C ILE A 244 -12.20 33.93 -15.13
#